data_AF-A0A3M1JVP0-F1
#
_entry.id   AF-A0A3M1JVP0-F1
#
_cell.length_a   1.000
_cell.length_b   1.000
_cell.length_c   1.000
_cell.angle_alpha   90.00
_cell.angle_beta   90.00
_cell.angle_gamma   90.00
#
_symmetry.space_group_name_H-M   'P 1'
#
loop_
_entity.id
_entity.type
_entity.pdbx_description
1 polymer ?
#
loop_
_entity_poly.entity_id
_entity_poly.type
_entity_poly.pdbx_seq_one_letter_code
_entity_poly.pdbx_strand_id
1 'polypeptide(L)'
;DITRDALFDREYQPIEGTNPQQVMTRFTEFTDRVLTPIQEALLKEDERIVYCAAVDENGYLPTHNLKFSKPQGDDPVWNIANCRNRRIFDDRVGLRAARNEKPVLLQTYRRDMGGGTFVVMKEVDVPIMADGRRWGTFRLAYKL
;
A
#
# COMPACT_ATOMS: atom_id res chain seq x y z
N ASP A 1 6.60 -18.42 -9.93
CA ASP A 1 7.39 -18.06 -8.72
C ASP A 1 8.21 -16.79 -8.94
N ILE A 2 8.77 -16.20 -7.88
CA ILE A 2 9.62 -14.99 -7.92
C ILE A 2 11.00 -15.30 -7.31
N THR A 3 12.07 -14.70 -7.84
CA THR A 3 13.41 -14.82 -7.24
C THR A 3 13.56 -13.87 -6.05
N ARG A 4 14.47 -14.19 -5.12
CA ARG A 4 14.81 -13.28 -4.01
C ARG A 4 15.24 -11.91 -4.52
N ASP A 5 16.14 -11.89 -5.50
CA ASP A 5 16.63 -10.66 -6.12
C ASP A 5 15.49 -9.78 -6.67
N ALA A 6 14.53 -10.35 -7.40
CA ALA A 6 13.38 -9.61 -7.89
C ALA A 6 12.44 -9.14 -6.77
N LEU A 7 12.27 -9.93 -5.69
CA LEU A 7 11.43 -9.56 -4.55
C LEU A 7 12.02 -8.37 -3.75
N PHE A 8 13.35 -8.29 -3.68
CA PHE A 8 14.08 -7.24 -2.97
C PHE A 8 14.55 -6.09 -3.88
N ASP A 9 14.14 -6.08 -5.15
CA ASP A 9 14.41 -4.99 -6.08
C ASP A 9 13.88 -3.65 -5.52
N ARG A 10 14.61 -2.56 -5.77
CA ARG A 10 14.24 -1.20 -5.35
C ARG A 10 14.38 -0.19 -6.49
N GLU A 11 14.55 -0.67 -7.71
CA GLU A 11 14.56 0.16 -8.90
C GLU A 11 13.12 0.44 -9.35
N TYR A 12 12.57 1.56 -8.89
CA TYR A 12 11.22 1.99 -9.23
C TYR A 12 11.21 2.70 -10.59
N GLN A 13 10.60 2.05 -11.59
CA GLN A 13 10.46 2.59 -12.93
C GLN A 13 9.14 3.37 -13.06
N PRO A 14 9.16 4.67 -13.41
CA PRO A 14 7.94 5.45 -13.57
C PRO A 14 7.06 4.92 -14.71
N ILE A 15 5.76 4.91 -14.48
CA ILE A 15 4.75 4.71 -15.52
C ILE A 15 4.44 6.07 -16.14
N GLU A 16 4.79 6.24 -17.41
CA GLU A 16 4.55 7.50 -18.13
C GLU A 16 3.06 7.87 -18.18
N GLY A 17 2.77 9.17 -18.14
CA GLY A 17 1.40 9.69 -18.25
C GLY A 17 0.54 9.54 -16.98
N THR A 18 1.09 9.06 -15.86
CA THR A 18 0.34 8.91 -14.61
C THR A 18 0.41 10.15 -13.72
N ASN A 19 -0.72 10.52 -13.13
CA ASN A 19 -0.85 11.65 -12.21
C ASN A 19 -1.92 11.34 -11.12
N PRO A 20 -1.54 11.07 -9.85
CA PRO A 20 -0.17 11.05 -9.32
C PRO A 20 0.71 9.96 -9.95
N GLN A 21 2.03 10.20 -9.95
CA GLN A 21 3.02 9.26 -10.50
C GLN A 21 2.86 7.86 -9.92
N GLN A 22 2.64 6.87 -10.79
CA GLN A 22 2.76 5.45 -10.48
C GLN A 22 4.10 4.91 -10.96
N VAL A 23 4.62 3.89 -10.30
CA VAL A 23 5.89 3.24 -10.58
C VAL A 23 5.75 1.71 -10.51
N MET A 24 6.61 1.00 -11.23
CA MET A 24 6.71 -0.46 -11.23
C MET A 24 8.10 -0.90 -10.78
N THR A 25 8.20 -2.11 -10.23
CA THR A 25 9.45 -2.80 -9.92
C THR A 25 9.23 -4.30 -10.17
N ARG A 26 10.29 -5.09 -10.16
CA ARG A 26 10.28 -6.50 -10.59
C ARG A 26 9.33 -7.40 -9.78
N PHE A 27 8.90 -6.99 -8.59
CA PHE A 27 7.95 -7.74 -7.77
C PHE A 27 6.49 -7.33 -7.91
N THR A 28 6.16 -6.24 -8.61
CA THR A 28 4.79 -5.68 -8.59
C THR A 28 3.74 -6.65 -9.10
N GLU A 29 4.02 -7.37 -10.19
CA GLU A 29 3.07 -8.36 -10.73
C GLU A 29 2.94 -9.60 -9.85
N PHE A 30 4.02 -9.97 -9.16
CA PHE A 30 4.00 -11.06 -8.18
C PHE A 30 3.10 -10.69 -7.00
N THR A 31 3.22 -9.47 -6.48
CA THR A 31 2.36 -9.01 -5.38
C THR A 31 0.92 -8.84 -5.83
N ASP A 32 0.66 -8.43 -7.08
CA ASP A 32 -0.71 -8.36 -7.62
C ASP A 32 -1.37 -9.75 -7.60
N ARG A 33 -0.63 -10.81 -7.94
CA ARG A 33 -1.15 -12.19 -7.91
C ARG A 33 -1.32 -12.73 -6.49
N VAL A 34 -0.36 -12.50 -5.60
CA VAL A 34 -0.32 -13.15 -4.27
C VAL A 34 -1.06 -12.36 -3.19
N LEU A 35 -0.93 -11.03 -3.18
CA LEU A 35 -1.46 -10.20 -2.11
C LEU A 35 -2.90 -9.78 -2.32
N THR A 36 -3.36 -9.61 -3.57
CA THR A 36 -4.75 -9.24 -3.85
C THR A 36 -5.77 -10.16 -3.16
N PRO A 37 -5.73 -11.50 -3.31
CA PRO A 37 -6.71 -12.37 -2.64
C PRO A 37 -6.67 -12.27 -1.11
N ILE A 38 -5.48 -12.11 -0.52
CA ILE A 38 -5.29 -11.97 0.93
C ILE A 38 -5.89 -10.64 1.42
N GLN A 39 -5.56 -9.54 0.74
CA GLN A 39 -6.02 -8.19 1.08
C GLN A 39 -7.54 -8.06 0.91
N GLU A 40 -8.13 -8.67 -0.12
CA GLU A 40 -9.57 -8.64 -0.37
C GLU A 40 -10.35 -9.54 0.59
N ALA A 41 -9.80 -10.67 1.03
CA ALA A 41 -10.42 -11.51 2.05
C ALA A 41 -10.51 -10.74 3.38
N LEU A 42 -9.38 -10.20 3.86
CA LEU A 42 -9.33 -9.45 5.12
C LEU A 42 -10.23 -8.20 5.10
N LEU A 43 -10.35 -7.53 3.96
CA LEU A 43 -11.23 -6.36 3.81
C LEU A 43 -12.70 -6.70 4.08
N LYS A 44 -13.12 -7.95 3.86
CA LYS A 44 -14.51 -8.39 4.02
C LYS A 44 -14.84 -8.89 5.42
N GLU A 45 -13.84 -9.08 6.27
CA GLU A 45 -14.03 -9.60 7.63
C GLU A 45 -14.80 -8.64 8.54
N ASP A 46 -14.65 -7.32 8.32
CA ASP A 46 -15.32 -6.30 9.13
C ASP A 46 -15.51 -5.00 8.34
N GLU A 47 -16.72 -4.43 8.36
CA GLU A 47 -17.07 -3.21 7.62
C GLU A 47 -16.28 -1.97 8.05
N ARG A 48 -15.69 -1.99 9.25
CA ARG A 48 -14.83 -0.91 9.75
C ARG A 48 -13.48 -0.93 9.06
N ILE A 49 -13.04 -2.07 8.50
CA ILE A 49 -11.79 -2.16 7.76
C ILE A 49 -11.92 -1.33 6.48
N VAL A 50 -11.10 -0.29 6.41
CA VAL A 50 -11.08 0.60 5.25
C VAL A 50 -10.14 0.06 4.19
N TYR A 51 -8.99 -0.47 4.61
CA TYR A 51 -8.06 -1.12 3.70
C TYR A 51 -7.10 -2.10 4.38
N CYS A 52 -6.58 -2.98 3.54
CA CYS A 52 -5.45 -3.86 3.75
C CYS A 52 -4.47 -3.63 2.59
N ALA A 53 -3.21 -3.33 2.90
CA ALA A 53 -2.19 -3.10 1.88
C ALA A 53 -0.82 -3.52 2.40
N ALA A 54 0.06 -3.92 1.48
CA ALA A 54 1.47 -4.12 1.78
C ALA A 54 2.31 -3.02 1.15
N VAL A 55 3.34 -2.57 1.86
CA VAL A 55 4.34 -1.63 1.35
C VAL A 55 5.73 -2.19 1.57
N ASP A 56 6.67 -1.90 0.68
CA ASP A 56 8.08 -2.17 0.96
C ASP A 56 8.68 -1.16 1.96
N GLU A 57 9.95 -1.35 2.33
CA GLU A 57 10.63 -0.53 3.34
C GLU A 57 10.81 0.96 2.94
N ASN A 58 10.65 1.29 1.66
CA ASN A 58 10.70 2.65 1.14
C ASN A 58 9.31 3.29 0.99
N GLY A 59 8.24 2.58 1.39
CA GLY A 59 6.87 3.05 1.30
C GLY A 59 6.24 2.83 -0.07
N TYR A 60 6.84 2.03 -0.95
CA TYR A 60 6.22 1.66 -2.21
C TYR A 60 5.08 0.66 -1.97
N LEU A 61 3.88 1.03 -2.41
CA LEU A 61 2.66 0.23 -2.33
C LEU A 61 2.40 -0.40 -3.70
N PRO A 62 2.92 -1.60 -4.01
CA PRO A 62 2.74 -2.22 -5.32
C PRO A 62 1.27 -2.53 -5.61
N THR A 63 0.60 -3.16 -4.63
CA THR A 63 -0.71 -3.78 -4.76
C THR A 63 -1.61 -3.29 -3.63
N HIS A 64 -2.75 -2.72 -3.98
CA HIS A 64 -3.77 -2.29 -3.02
C HIS A 64 -5.05 -3.10 -3.22
N ASN A 65 -5.96 -3.05 -2.24
CA ASN A 65 -7.36 -3.45 -2.45
C ASN A 65 -7.95 -2.95 -3.78
N LEU A 66 -8.80 -3.76 -4.41
CA LEU A 66 -9.36 -3.51 -5.74
C LEU A 66 -10.10 -2.18 -5.86
N LYS A 67 -10.73 -1.72 -4.78
CA LYS A 67 -11.43 -0.42 -4.74
C LYS A 67 -10.49 0.78 -4.85
N PHE A 68 -9.20 0.62 -4.55
CA PHE A 68 -8.16 1.65 -4.64
C PHE A 68 -7.08 1.33 -5.69
N SER A 69 -7.34 0.35 -6.56
CA SER A 69 -6.43 -0.09 -7.64
C SER A 69 -7.07 0.10 -9.02
N LYS A 70 -7.86 1.16 -9.20
CA LYS A 70 -8.52 1.46 -10.48
C LYS A 70 -7.48 1.97 -11.49
N PRO A 71 -7.69 1.77 -12.81
CA PRO A 71 -6.85 2.40 -13.83
C PRO A 71 -6.96 3.92 -13.72
N GLN A 72 -5.86 4.65 -13.94
CA GLN A 72 -5.90 6.11 -13.97
C GLN A 72 -6.63 6.64 -15.21
N GLY A 73 -7.27 7.80 -15.05
CA GLY A 73 -7.78 8.62 -16.15
C GLY A 73 -7.24 10.05 -16.09
N ASP A 74 -7.87 10.97 -16.80
CA ASP A 74 -7.39 12.36 -16.93
C ASP A 74 -7.61 13.23 -15.68
N ASP A 75 -8.48 12.81 -14.74
CA ASP A 75 -8.79 13.57 -13.52
C ASP A 75 -7.85 13.19 -12.35
N PRO A 76 -6.90 14.06 -11.97
CA PRO A 76 -5.96 13.78 -10.89
C PRO A 76 -6.65 13.64 -9.53
N VAL A 77 -7.77 14.33 -9.29
CA VAL A 77 -8.51 14.26 -8.02
C VAL A 77 -9.13 12.87 -7.86
N TRP A 78 -9.72 12.36 -8.94
CA TRP A 78 -10.24 10.99 -8.96
C TRP A 78 -9.11 9.95 -8.80
N ASN A 79 -7.97 10.15 -9.47
CA ASN A 79 -6.81 9.26 -9.37
C ASN A 79 -6.24 9.21 -7.94
N ILE A 80 -6.17 10.35 -7.23
CA ILE A 80 -5.71 10.41 -5.83
C ILE A 80 -6.54 9.49 -4.92
N ALA A 81 -7.86 9.43 -5.15
CA ALA A 81 -8.79 8.64 -4.35
C ALA A 81 -8.83 7.15 -4.78
N ASN A 82 -8.74 6.85 -6.08
CA ASN A 82 -9.06 5.52 -6.62
C ASN A 82 -7.86 4.74 -7.19
N CYS A 83 -6.71 5.38 -7.39
CA CYS A 83 -5.50 4.81 -8.01
C CYS A 83 -4.33 4.94 -7.04
N ARG A 84 -4.44 4.27 -5.89
CA ARG A 84 -3.47 4.35 -4.80
C ARG A 84 -2.39 3.28 -4.87
N ASN A 85 -2.59 2.24 -5.67
CA ASN A 85 -1.56 1.25 -5.96
C ASN A 85 -0.43 1.84 -6.83
N ARG A 86 0.69 1.14 -6.87
CA ARG A 86 1.90 1.49 -7.63
C ARG A 86 2.47 2.85 -7.24
N ARG A 87 2.25 3.33 -6.02
CA ARG A 87 2.71 4.65 -5.56
C ARG A 87 3.64 4.53 -4.38
N ILE A 88 4.51 5.51 -4.23
CA ILE A 88 5.34 5.67 -3.03
C ILE A 88 4.62 6.63 -2.08
N PHE A 89 4.42 6.19 -0.84
CA PHE A 89 3.87 7.00 0.24
C PHE A 89 4.99 7.39 1.19
N ASP A 90 5.60 8.54 0.92
CA ASP A 90 6.75 9.09 1.64
C ASP A 90 6.36 10.12 2.72
N ASP A 91 5.07 10.26 3.00
CA ASP A 91 4.59 11.04 4.12
C ASP A 91 4.99 10.40 5.47
N ARG A 92 4.97 11.21 6.54
CA ARG A 92 5.42 10.79 7.87
C ARG A 92 4.72 9.51 8.38
N VAL A 93 3.43 9.33 8.09
CA VAL A 93 2.65 8.16 8.55
C VAL A 93 3.04 6.95 7.70
N GLY A 94 3.09 7.12 6.38
CA GLY A 94 3.51 6.09 5.42
C GLY A 94 4.91 5.53 5.72
N LEU A 95 5.90 6.40 5.88
CA LEU A 95 7.28 5.98 6.16
C LEU A 95 7.43 5.33 7.53
N ARG A 96 6.66 5.76 8.54
CA ARG A 96 6.68 5.14 9.87
C ARG A 96 6.16 3.70 9.82
N ALA A 97 5.09 3.45 9.05
CA ALA A 97 4.59 2.09 8.81
C ALA A 97 5.60 1.26 8.01
N ALA A 98 6.09 1.78 6.88
CA ALA A 98 7.04 1.10 5.99
C ALA A 98 8.35 0.68 6.69
N ARG A 99 8.84 1.52 7.61
CA ARG A 99 10.10 1.31 8.35
C ARG A 99 9.90 0.69 9.72
N ASN A 100 8.70 0.17 10.02
CA ASN A 100 8.47 -0.47 11.30
C ASN A 100 9.28 -1.78 11.42
N GLU A 101 10.15 -1.84 12.42
CA GLU A 101 10.93 -3.05 12.77
C GLU A 101 10.42 -3.71 14.06
N LYS A 102 9.44 -3.10 14.73
CA LYS A 102 8.82 -3.69 15.93
C LYS A 102 7.76 -4.72 15.51
N PRO A 103 7.45 -5.72 16.36
CA PRO A 103 6.46 -6.75 16.03
C PRO A 103 5.11 -6.18 15.57
N VAL A 104 4.69 -5.08 16.17
CA VAL A 104 3.47 -4.35 15.81
C VAL A 104 3.71 -2.85 16.03
N LEU A 105 3.21 -2.04 15.10
CA LEU A 105 2.99 -0.60 15.30
C LEU A 105 1.49 -0.32 15.25
N LEU A 106 0.99 0.46 16.21
CA LEU A 106 -0.37 0.98 16.21
C LEU A 106 -0.30 2.52 16.12
N GLN A 107 -1.03 3.10 15.18
CA GLN A 107 -1.08 4.54 15.00
C GLN A 107 -2.48 5.06 14.65
N THR A 108 -2.74 6.30 15.05
CA THR A 108 -3.99 7.02 14.76
C THR A 108 -3.66 8.26 13.96
N TYR A 109 -4.34 8.49 12.84
CA TYR A 109 -4.12 9.66 11.98
C TYR A 109 -5.40 10.10 11.27
N ARG A 110 -5.40 11.33 10.73
CA ARG A 110 -6.48 11.82 9.87
C ARG A 110 -6.14 11.49 8.42
N ARG A 111 -6.98 10.70 7.76
CA ARG A 111 -6.82 10.36 6.35
C ARG A 111 -7.66 11.30 5.49
N ASP A 112 -7.02 11.90 4.49
CA ASP A 112 -7.71 12.59 3.40
C ASP A 112 -8.35 11.57 2.45
N MET A 113 -9.66 11.69 2.28
CA MET A 113 -10.46 10.85 1.39
C MET A 113 -10.69 11.52 0.02
N GLY A 114 -10.14 12.71 -0.21
CA GLY A 114 -10.43 13.57 -1.36
C GLY A 114 -11.54 14.58 -1.06
N GLY A 115 -11.55 15.69 -1.81
CA GLY A 115 -12.61 16.70 -1.73
C GLY A 115 -12.78 17.38 -0.37
N GLY A 116 -11.73 17.42 0.47
CA GLY A 116 -11.76 18.04 1.80
C GLY A 116 -12.39 17.17 2.90
N THR A 117 -12.70 15.90 2.61
CA THR A 117 -13.28 14.98 3.60
C THR A 117 -12.18 14.24 4.34
N PHE A 118 -12.15 14.35 5.67
CA PHE A 118 -11.18 13.67 6.53
C PHE A 118 -11.86 12.66 7.45
N VAL A 119 -11.26 11.47 7.57
CA VAL A 119 -11.70 10.43 8.50
C VAL A 119 -10.57 10.10 9.47
N VAL A 120 -10.90 9.94 10.75
CA VAL A 120 -9.94 9.42 11.75
C VAL A 120 -9.78 7.92 11.54
N MET A 121 -8.54 7.50 11.34
CA MET A 121 -8.16 6.12 11.09
C MET A 121 -7.34 5.59 12.26
N LYS A 122 -7.59 4.35 12.66
CA LYS A 122 -6.60 3.53 13.35
C LYS A 122 -5.94 2.60 12.34
N GLU A 123 -4.64 2.40 12.48
CA GLU A 123 -3.85 1.54 11.61
C GLU A 123 -2.92 0.65 12.44
N VAL A 124 -2.90 -0.62 12.07
CA VAL A 124 -2.03 -1.67 12.61
C VAL A 124 -1.07 -2.08 11.51
N ASP A 125 0.22 -2.04 11.82
CA ASP A 125 1.31 -2.31 10.89
C ASP A 125 2.19 -3.44 11.43
N VAL A 126 2.40 -4.48 10.62
CA VAL A 126 3.17 -5.68 11.00
C VAL A 126 4.24 -5.95 9.94
N PRO A 127 5.52 -6.16 10.31
CA PRO A 127 6.58 -6.44 9.35
C PRO A 127 6.30 -7.72 8.53
N ILE A 128 6.56 -7.65 7.22
CA ILE A 128 6.56 -8.80 6.32
C ILE A 128 7.99 -9.29 6.16
N MET A 129 8.21 -10.55 6.54
CA MET A 129 9.49 -11.24 6.42
C MET A 129 9.47 -12.19 5.22
N ALA A 130 10.51 -12.15 4.39
CA ALA A 130 10.73 -13.07 3.29
C ALA A 130 12.19 -13.54 3.30
N ASP A 131 12.39 -14.86 3.29
CA ASP A 131 13.73 -15.48 3.31
C ASP A 131 14.65 -14.92 4.42
N GLY A 132 14.11 -14.85 5.65
CA GLY A 132 14.83 -14.35 6.82
C GLY A 132 15.12 -12.85 6.84
N ARG A 133 14.69 -12.09 5.82
CA ARG A 133 14.89 -10.63 5.71
C ARG A 133 13.55 -9.91 5.67
N ARG A 134 13.48 -8.73 6.28
CA ARG A 134 12.32 -7.84 6.17
C ARG A 134 12.19 -7.34 4.75
N TRP A 135 11.05 -7.59 4.11
CA TRP A 135 10.74 -7.07 2.78
C TRP A 135 10.00 -5.74 2.86
N GLY A 136 9.14 -5.58 3.86
CA GLY A 136 8.21 -4.48 3.98
C GLY A 136 7.28 -4.64 5.18
N THR A 137 6.09 -4.07 5.09
CA THR A 137 5.09 -4.03 6.17
C THR A 137 3.70 -4.27 5.60
N PHE A 138 2.91 -5.09 6.28
CA PHE A 138 1.47 -5.21 6.06
C PHE A 138 0.74 -4.19 6.92
N ARG A 139 -0.19 -3.47 6.31
CA ARG A 139 -0.92 -2.35 6.90
C ARG A 139 -2.41 -2.66 6.84
N LEU A 140 -3.08 -2.58 7.99
CA LEU A 140 -4.53 -2.70 8.10
C LEU A 140 -5.06 -1.46 8.80
N ALA A 141 -5.92 -0.71 8.11
CA ALA A 141 -6.55 0.47 8.71
C ALA A 141 -8.06 0.34 8.80
N TYR A 142 -8.61 0.80 9.91
CA TYR A 142 -10.02 0.71 10.24
C TYR A 142 -10.55 1.98 10.91
N LYS A 143 -11.86 2.20 10.79
CA LYS A 143 -12.58 3.28 11.47
C LYS A 143 -12.96 2.85 12.88
N LEU A 144 -13.04 3.81 13.80
CA LEU A 144 -13.68 3.63 15.10
C LEU A 144 -15.20 3.72 14.98
#